data_AF-A0A679FXV5-F1
#
_entry.id   AF-A0A679FXV5-F1
#
_cell.length_a   1.000
_cell.length_b   1.000
_cell.length_c   1.000
_cell.angle_alpha   90.00
_cell.angle_beta   90.00
_cell.angle_gamma   90.00
#
_symmetry.space_group_name_H-M   'P 1'
#
loop_
_entity.id
_entity.type
_entity.pdbx_description
1 polymer ?
#
loop_
_entity_poly.entity_id
_entity_poly.type
_entity_poly.pdbx_seq_one_letter_code
_entity_poly.pdbx_strand_id
1 'polypeptide(L)'
;MRIDHRFSMGVHPYRQYAGIPEGKTGQPGRRDRVEISEEAKELQHRSTWAAEREEKVRRLKEQIDNGTYEIDARAIAEKLYKFYKGDGQ
;
A
#
# COMPACT_ATOMS: atom_id res chain seq x y z
N MET A 1 -38.73 -61.49 -17.75
CA MET A 1 -37.75 -60.40 -17.93
C MET A 1 -38.36 -59.13 -17.36
N ARG A 2 -37.85 -58.64 -16.22
CA ARG A 2 -38.25 -57.38 -15.58
C ARG A 2 -36.95 -56.64 -15.26
N ILE A 3 -36.82 -55.41 -15.73
CA ILE A 3 -35.64 -54.57 -15.55
C ILE A 3 -36.06 -53.48 -14.55
N ASP A 4 -35.61 -53.60 -13.30
CA ASP A 4 -35.85 -52.59 -12.28
C ASP A 4 -34.92 -51.39 -12.53
N HIS A 5 -35.51 -50.24 -12.84
CA HIS A 5 -34.81 -48.97 -12.98
C HIS A 5 -34.49 -48.41 -11.59
N ARG A 6 -33.40 -48.87 -10.99
CA ARG A 6 -32.78 -48.18 -9.86
C ARG A 6 -31.90 -47.07 -10.44
N PHE A 7 -31.96 -45.88 -9.85
CA PHE A 7 -31.23 -44.64 -10.18
C PHE A 7 -31.95 -43.65 -11.14
N SER A 8 -32.85 -42.85 -10.57
CA SER A 8 -33.14 -41.51 -11.10
C SER A 8 -33.45 -40.54 -9.95
N MET A 9 -32.45 -40.25 -9.11
CA MET A 9 -32.52 -39.09 -8.22
C MET A 9 -31.97 -37.90 -9.02
N GLY A 10 -32.88 -37.13 -9.62
CA GLY A 10 -32.58 -35.82 -10.19
C GLY A 10 -32.12 -34.87 -9.09
N VAL A 11 -30.80 -34.72 -8.93
CA VAL A 11 -30.23 -33.73 -8.03
C VAL A 11 -30.25 -32.38 -8.74
N HIS A 12 -31.22 -31.54 -8.40
CA HIS A 12 -31.21 -30.12 -8.76
C HIS A 12 -30.66 -29.31 -7.58
N PRO A 13 -29.37 -28.92 -7.57
CA PRO A 13 -28.75 -28.25 -6.41
C PRO A 13 -29.16 -26.79 -6.21
N TYR A 14 -30.05 -26.23 -7.04
CA TYR A 14 -30.37 -24.79 -7.08
C TYR A 14 -31.86 -24.45 -6.93
N ARG A 15 -32.62 -25.22 -6.14
CA ARG A 15 -34.01 -24.88 -5.78
C ARG A 15 -34.22 -24.86 -4.26
N GLN A 16 -33.51 -23.99 -3.55
CA GLN A 16 -33.88 -23.57 -2.19
C GLN A 16 -33.54 -22.10 -1.98
N TYR A 17 -34.25 -21.21 -2.67
CA TYR A 17 -34.40 -19.82 -2.24
C TYR A 17 -35.89 -19.47 -2.26
N ALA A 18 -36.64 -20.09 -1.36
CA ALA A 18 -37.97 -19.66 -0.98
C ALA A 18 -38.01 -19.61 0.54
N GLY A 19 -37.96 -18.40 1.10
CA GLY A 19 -38.07 -18.14 2.54
C GLY A 19 -36.74 -17.76 3.20
N ILE A 20 -36.37 -16.48 3.13
CA ILE A 20 -35.51 -15.88 4.15
C ILE A 20 -36.46 -15.43 5.26
N PRO A 21 -36.50 -16.08 6.44
CA PRO A 21 -37.13 -15.47 7.60
C PRO A 21 -36.28 -14.25 8.03
N GLU A 22 -36.91 -13.08 8.03
CA GLU A 22 -36.35 -11.87 8.62
C GLU A 22 -36.06 -12.13 10.10
N GLY A 23 -34.80 -11.96 10.51
CA GLY A 23 -34.44 -11.97 11.93
C GLY A 23 -33.26 -12.85 12.28
N LYS A 24 -32.06 -12.44 11.84
CA LYS A 24 -30.85 -12.44 12.67
C LYS A 24 -29.97 -11.29 12.20
N THR A 25 -29.98 -10.17 12.92
CA THR A 25 -28.90 -9.17 12.86
C THR A 25 -27.65 -9.80 13.47
N GLY A 26 -27.00 -10.67 12.69
CA GLY A 26 -25.65 -11.10 12.98
C GLY A 26 -24.76 -9.86 13.00
N GLN A 27 -23.99 -9.71 14.07
CA GLN A 27 -22.99 -8.64 14.19
C GLN A 27 -22.24 -8.47 12.86
N PRO A 28 -22.03 -7.24 12.37
CA PRO A 28 -21.22 -7.04 11.19
C PRO A 28 -19.87 -7.69 11.47
N GLY A 29 -19.55 -8.76 10.73
CA GLY A 29 -18.26 -9.44 10.84
C GLY A 29 -17.16 -8.40 10.81
N ARG A 30 -16.12 -8.58 11.64
CA ARG A 30 -14.94 -7.72 11.65
C ARG A 30 -14.48 -7.56 10.20
N ARG A 31 -14.64 -6.35 9.66
CA ARG A 31 -14.13 -6.01 8.34
C ARG A 31 -12.64 -5.82 8.50
N ASP A 32 -11.85 -6.53 7.71
CA ASP A 32 -10.41 -6.26 7.65
C ASP A 32 -10.22 -4.80 7.25
N ARG A 33 -9.45 -4.08 8.07
CA ARG A 33 -9.15 -2.66 7.85
C ARG A 33 -7.65 -2.48 7.80
N VAL A 34 -7.18 -1.82 6.74
CA VAL A 34 -5.80 -1.36 6.63
C VAL A 34 -5.75 0.08 7.14
N GLU A 35 -5.16 0.29 8.32
CA GLU A 35 -4.89 1.62 8.86
C GLU A 35 -3.38 1.86 8.90
N ILE A 36 -2.95 3.09 8.60
CA ILE A 36 -1.56 3.50 8.80
C ILE A 36 -1.35 3.67 10.31
N SER A 37 -0.31 3.00 10.85
CA SER A 37 0.09 3.11 12.27
C SER A 37 0.25 4.58 12.68
N GLU A 38 -0.16 4.91 13.91
CA GLU A 38 0.04 6.24 14.49
C GLU A 38 1.52 6.64 14.48
N GLU A 39 2.41 5.70 14.82
CA GLU A 39 3.87 5.89 14.77
C GLU A 39 4.36 6.22 13.34
N ALA A 40 3.79 5.57 12.32
CA ALA A 40 4.17 5.84 10.93
C ALA A 40 3.71 7.25 10.48
N LYS A 41 2.57 7.72 10.97
CA LYS A 41 2.12 9.11 10.74
C LYS A 41 3.06 10.10 11.41
N GLU A 42 3.47 9.84 12.66
CA GLU A 42 4.42 10.70 13.36
C GLU A 42 5.78 10.78 12.65
N LEU A 43 6.28 9.66 12.13
CA LEU A 43 7.50 9.64 11.31
C LEU A 43 7.34 10.44 10.01
N GLN A 44 6.17 10.37 9.35
CA GLN A 44 5.86 11.20 8.18
C GLN A 44 5.86 12.70 8.51
N HIS A 45 5.45 13.08 9.72
CA HIS A 45 5.42 14.48 10.18
C HIS A 45 6.80 15.09 10.47
N ARG A 46 7.90 14.33 10.47
CA ARG A 46 9.28 14.87 10.60
C ARG A 46 9.75 15.70 9.39
N SER A 47 8.85 16.15 8.51
CA SER A 47 9.13 17.10 7.42
C SER A 47 9.26 18.55 7.90
N THR A 48 9.94 18.79 9.03
CA THR A 48 10.17 20.14 9.57
C THR A 48 11.13 20.99 8.73
N TRP A 49 11.85 20.37 7.79
CA TRP A 49 12.90 20.99 6.98
C TRP A 49 12.42 21.49 5.61
N ALA A 50 11.10 21.64 5.41
CA ALA A 50 10.54 22.09 4.12
C ALA A 50 11.11 23.44 3.64
N ALA A 51 11.28 24.41 4.54
CA ALA A 51 11.88 25.71 4.20
C ALA A 51 13.36 25.59 3.80
N GLU A 52 14.15 24.81 4.54
CA GLU A 52 15.57 24.57 4.24
C GLU A 52 15.74 23.85 2.88
N ARG A 53 14.80 22.94 2.56
CA ARG A 53 14.73 22.28 1.26
C ARG A 53 14.50 23.26 0.13
N GLU A 54 13.52 24.15 0.29
CA GLU A 54 13.18 25.15 -0.71
C GLU A 54 14.36 26.07 -0.99
N GLU A 55 15.04 26.54 0.06
CA GLU A 55 16.23 27.38 -0.07
C GLU A 55 17.37 26.64 -0.80
N LYS A 56 17.61 25.38 -0.45
CA LYS A 56 18.61 24.53 -1.11
C LYS A 56 18.29 24.34 -2.59
N VAL A 57 17.02 24.07 -2.93
CA VAL A 57 16.59 23.90 -4.32
C VAL A 57 16.76 25.20 -5.10
N ARG A 58 16.43 26.36 -4.52
CA ARG A 58 16.62 27.66 -5.17
C ARG A 58 18.09 27.90 -5.51
N ARG A 59 19.00 27.70 -4.55
CA ARG A 59 20.45 27.83 -4.76
C ARG A 59 20.98 26.92 -5.86
N LEU A 60 20.52 25.66 -5.90
CA LEU A 60 20.92 24.71 -6.94
C LEU A 60 20.44 25.14 -8.32
N LYS A 61 19.21 25.66 -8.44
CA LYS A 61 18.69 26.19 -9.70
C LYS A 61 19.54 27.34 -10.21
N GLU A 62 19.86 28.30 -9.36
CA GLU A 62 20.73 29.44 -9.70
C GLU A 62 22.11 28.97 -10.19
N GLN A 63 22.71 27.95 -9.56
CA GLN A 63 24.00 27.40 -10.00
C GLN A 63 23.91 26.71 -11.37
N ILE A 64 22.81 26.00 -11.64
CA ILE A 64 22.59 25.34 -12.94
C ILE A 64 22.40 26.38 -14.04
N ASP A 65 21.56 27.39 -13.79
CA ASP A 65 21.28 28.46 -14.77
C ASP A 65 22.53 29.28 -15.10
N ASN A 66 23.39 29.53 -14.10
CA ASN A 66 24.67 30.21 -14.28
C ASN A 66 25.79 29.30 -14.81
N GLY A 67 25.53 28.00 -15.01
CA GLY A 67 26.52 27.02 -15.48
C GLY A 67 27.66 26.74 -14.49
N THR A 68 27.51 27.11 -13.22
CA THR A 68 28.51 26.92 -12.15
C THR A 68 28.26 25.66 -11.31
N TYR A 69 27.24 24.87 -11.66
CA TYR A 69 26.96 23.61 -10.99
C TYR A 69 27.99 22.53 -11.38
N GLU A 70 28.81 22.13 -10.42
CA GLU A 70 29.82 21.08 -10.59
C GLU A 70 29.32 19.73 -10.08
N ILE A 71 29.51 18.69 -10.89
CA ILE A 71 29.13 17.31 -10.56
C ILE A 71 30.32 16.62 -9.89
N ASP A 72 30.27 16.48 -8.57
CA ASP A 72 31.24 15.68 -7.83
C ASP A 72 30.86 14.19 -7.84
N ALA A 73 31.50 13.41 -8.72
CA ALA A 73 31.28 11.98 -8.85
C ALA A 73 31.62 11.20 -7.56
N ARG A 74 32.61 11.65 -6.78
CA ARG A 74 33.00 11.00 -5.53
C ARG A 74 31.92 11.21 -4.46
N ALA A 75 31.42 12.43 -4.33
CA ALA A 75 30.32 12.74 -3.41
C ALA A 75 29.03 11.98 -3.76
N ILE A 76 28.75 11.77 -5.05
CA ILE A 76 27.62 10.95 -5.51
C ILE A 76 27.80 9.49 -5.05
N ALA A 77 28.96 8.89 -5.34
CA ALA A 77 29.24 7.52 -4.96
C ALA A 77 29.17 7.31 -3.44
N GLU A 78 29.72 8.25 -2.66
CA GLU A 78 29.66 8.19 -1.19
C GLU A 78 28.23 8.25 -0.66
N LYS A 79 27.38 9.13 -1.20
CA LYS A 79 25.98 9.23 -0.79
C LYS A 79 25.18 7.99 -1.17
N LEU A 80 25.38 7.45 -2.37
CA LEU A 80 24.75 6.20 -2.78
C LEU A 80 25.16 5.06 -1.86
N TYR A 81 26.46 4.93 -1.56
CA TYR A 81 26.96 3.91 -0.65
C TYR A 81 26.33 4.02 0.74
N LYS A 82 26.31 5.21 1.35
CA LYS A 82 25.70 5.44 2.67
C LYS A 82 24.21 5.10 2.68
N PHE A 83 23.48 5.49 1.63
CA PHE A 83 22.05 5.22 1.50
C PHE A 83 21.75 3.71 1.46
N TYR A 84 22.48 2.94 0.66
CA TYR A 84 22.24 1.50 0.52
C TYR A 84 22.83 0.65 1.65
N LYS A 85 23.88 1.12 2.32
CA LYS A 85 24.49 0.40 3.44
C LYS A 85 23.66 0.51 4.73
N GLY A 86 22.75 1.48 4.83
CA GLY A 86 21.92 1.70 6.02
C GLY A 86 22.57 2.62 7.07
N ASP A 87 23.76 3.17 6.79
CA ASP A 87 24.45 4.15 7.64
C ASP A 87 23.85 5.58 7.51
N GLY A 88 22.77 5.73 6.74
CA GLY A 88 22.17 7.02 6.36
C GLY A 88 20.83 7.34 7.01
N GLN A 89 20.48 6.69 8.12
CA GLN A 89 19.33 7.06 8.98
C GLN A 89 19.76 7.99 10.11
#